data_AF-A0A2M8SWK4-F1
#
_entry.id   AF-A0A2M8SWK4-F1
#
_cell.length_a   1.000
_cell.length_b   1.000
_cell.length_c   1.000
_cell.angle_alpha   90.00
_cell.angle_beta   90.00
_cell.angle_gamma   90.00
#
_symmetry.space_group_name_H-M   'P 1'
#
loop_
_entity.id
_entity.type
_entity.pdbx_description
1 polymer ?
#
loop_
_entity_poly.entity_id
_entity_poly.type
_entity_poly.pdbx_seq_one_letter_code
_entity_poly.pdbx_strand_id
1 'polypeptide(L)'
;MEARNDLYDSNTYSGKYGRVFVHSREFLGKDIKVGKSYSKSYYPKKTKFYMSQHTTVAGWKGTVPDTSTGTLAPVLANKIGWLYPEIRNNHSKKTMPIPAKANFPVVPADKREEWNRKERGNYIKKYIDKYGDPKWNWSALDVHHVLPLKYGGKNNFDNLFPLPRDIHQNVLNRWWDKY
;
A
#
# COMPACT_ATOMS: atom_id res chain seq x y z
N MET A 1 28.39 -16.61 -5.93
CA MET A 1 27.26 -15.71 -6.23
C MET A 1 26.97 -14.90 -4.99
N GLU A 2 26.85 -13.58 -5.11
CA GLU A 2 26.40 -12.69 -4.04
C GLU A 2 25.03 -12.15 -4.40
N ALA A 3 24.08 -12.17 -3.46
CA ALA A 3 22.79 -11.52 -3.60
C ALA A 3 22.61 -10.53 -2.46
N ARG A 4 22.15 -9.32 -2.79
CA ARG A 4 21.87 -8.24 -1.85
C ARG A 4 20.50 -7.66 -2.11
N ASN A 5 19.75 -7.46 -1.04
CA ASN A 5 18.46 -6.77 -1.02
C ASN A 5 18.50 -5.67 0.04
N ASP A 6 18.33 -4.43 -0.41
CA ASP A 6 18.25 -3.25 0.43
C ASP A 6 16.80 -2.77 0.47
N LEU A 7 16.25 -2.64 1.68
CA LEU A 7 14.94 -2.04 1.89
C LEU A 7 15.11 -0.58 2.29
N TYR A 8 14.29 0.27 1.68
CA TYR A 8 14.23 1.68 1.95
C TYR A 8 12.81 2.09 2.36
N ASP A 9 12.68 3.15 3.14
CA ASP A 9 11.39 3.71 3.52
C ASP A 9 11.27 5.22 3.28
N SER A 10 10.04 5.69 3.13
CA SER A 10 9.70 7.11 3.04
C SER A 10 8.33 7.41 3.63
N ASN A 11 8.08 8.69 3.96
CA ASN A 11 6.75 9.16 4.37
C ASN A 11 5.82 9.42 3.19
N THR A 12 6.33 9.48 1.95
CA THR A 12 5.56 9.79 0.75
C THR A 12 6.00 8.88 -0.40
N TYR A 13 5.10 8.61 -1.34
CA TYR A 13 5.37 7.74 -2.48
C TYR A 13 6.58 8.19 -3.31
N SER A 14 6.64 9.48 -3.66
CA SER A 14 7.74 10.08 -4.46
C SER A 14 8.78 10.81 -3.60
N GLY A 15 8.88 10.48 -2.30
CA GLY A 15 9.78 11.15 -1.37
C GLY A 15 11.23 10.69 -1.47
N LYS A 16 12.07 11.27 -0.61
CA LYS A 16 13.42 10.73 -0.37
C LYS A 16 13.30 9.43 0.42
N TYR A 17 13.95 8.38 -0.07
CA TYR A 17 13.96 7.06 0.54
C TYR A 17 15.23 6.86 1.37
N GLY A 18 15.08 6.50 2.64
CA GLY A 18 16.19 6.18 3.55
C GLY A 18 16.33 4.67 3.69
N ARG A 19 17.56 4.14 3.66
CA ARG A 19 17.79 2.70 3.82
C ARG A 19 17.52 2.29 5.27
N VAL A 20 16.66 1.30 5.46
CA VAL A 20 16.25 0.81 6.80
C VAL A 20 16.67 -0.62 7.08
N PHE A 21 17.00 -1.37 6.03
CA PHE A 21 17.40 -2.77 6.17
C PHE A 21 18.29 -3.19 5.01
N VAL A 22 19.30 -3.99 5.32
CA VAL A 22 20.21 -4.60 4.35
C VAL A 22 20.22 -6.08 4.61
N HIS A 23 20.08 -6.85 3.54
CA HIS A 23 20.27 -8.27 3.57
C HIS A 23 21.12 -8.70 2.39
N SER A 24 22.37 -9.08 2.67
CA SER A 24 23.26 -9.74 1.72
C SER A 24 23.47 -11.20 2.08
N ARG A 25 23.74 -12.01 1.07
CA ARG A 25 24.12 -13.41 1.21
C ARG A 25 25.08 -13.81 0.10
N GLU A 26 26.18 -14.43 0.50
CA GLU A 26 27.05 -15.14 -0.40
C GLU A 26 26.63 -16.61 -0.50
N PHE A 27 26.66 -17.13 -1.73
CA PHE A 27 26.43 -18.52 -2.09
C PHE A 27 27.69 -19.06 -2.77
N LEU A 28 28.26 -20.13 -2.20
CA LEU A 28 29.50 -20.74 -2.67
C LEU A 28 29.25 -22.17 -3.16
N GLY A 29 29.79 -22.51 -4.33
CA GLY A 29 29.84 -23.88 -4.86
C GLY A 29 28.54 -24.66 -4.67
N LYS A 30 28.57 -25.62 -3.74
CA LYS A 30 27.45 -26.52 -3.44
C LYS A 30 26.16 -25.83 -2.96
N ASP A 31 26.20 -24.55 -2.58
CA ASP A 31 25.02 -23.81 -2.11
C ASP A 31 24.17 -23.25 -3.26
N ILE A 32 24.69 -23.23 -4.49
CA ILE A 32 24.00 -22.73 -5.68
C ILE A 32 23.20 -23.89 -6.30
N LYS A 33 21.91 -23.97 -5.97
CA LYS A 33 20.99 -24.99 -6.50
C LYS A 33 19.62 -24.36 -6.79
N VAL A 34 18.95 -24.83 -7.84
CA VAL A 34 17.57 -24.43 -8.14
C VAL A 34 16.68 -24.66 -6.92
N GLY A 35 15.84 -23.68 -6.58
CA GLY A 35 14.91 -23.75 -5.46
C GLY A 35 15.50 -23.44 -4.08
N LYS A 36 16.82 -23.29 -3.93
CA LYS A 36 17.40 -22.80 -2.67
C LYS A 36 17.10 -21.31 -2.51
N SER A 37 16.50 -20.95 -1.38
CA SER A 37 16.22 -19.57 -1.01
C SER A 37 16.75 -19.28 0.39
N TYR A 38 17.01 -18.00 0.63
CA TYR A 38 17.26 -17.47 1.96
C TYR A 38 16.36 -16.26 2.14
N SER A 39 15.79 -16.14 3.34
CA SER A 39 14.88 -15.04 3.68
C SER A 39 15.27 -14.43 5.01
N LYS A 40 15.12 -13.11 5.12
CA LYS A 40 15.19 -12.40 6.39
C LYS A 40 14.04 -11.40 6.45
N SER A 41 13.33 -11.38 7.57
CA SER A 41 12.19 -10.51 7.77
C SER A 41 12.62 -9.16 8.36
N TYR A 42 11.99 -8.10 7.89
CA TYR A 42 12.00 -6.78 8.51
C TYR A 42 10.61 -6.52 9.07
N TYR A 43 10.54 -6.08 10.33
CA TYR A 43 9.28 -5.73 10.99
C TYR A 43 9.16 -4.21 11.09
N PRO A 44 8.29 -3.59 10.27
CA PRO A 44 8.00 -2.16 10.37
C PRO A 44 7.62 -1.76 11.79
N LYS A 45 8.01 -0.54 12.19
CA LYS A 45 7.54 0.08 13.44
C LYS A 45 6.58 1.24 13.21
N LYS A 46 6.47 1.69 11.96
CA LYS A 46 5.66 2.83 11.53
C LYS A 46 5.06 2.51 10.16
N THR A 47 3.91 3.10 9.88
CA THR A 47 3.35 3.09 8.53
C THR A 47 4.27 3.93 7.62
N LYS A 48 4.69 3.35 6.50
CA LYS A 48 5.64 3.95 5.55
C LYS A 48 5.38 3.44 4.13
N PHE A 49 5.88 4.20 3.17
CA PHE A 49 6.15 3.66 1.84
C PHE A 49 7.47 2.90 1.88
N TYR A 50 7.48 1.69 1.35
CA TYR A 50 8.64 0.81 1.30
C TYR A 50 9.04 0.53 -0.14
N MET A 51 10.34 0.60 -0.44
CA MET A 51 10.92 0.32 -1.74
C MET A 51 12.08 -0.66 -1.55
N SER A 52 12.24 -1.64 -2.44
CA SER A 52 13.34 -2.60 -2.38
C SER A 52 14.23 -2.46 -3.60
N GLN A 53 15.55 -2.47 -3.37
CA GLN A 53 16.54 -2.59 -4.43
C GLN A 53 17.28 -3.91 -4.26
N HIS A 54 17.47 -4.62 -5.37
CA HIS A 54 18.23 -5.87 -5.37
C HIS A 54 19.41 -5.78 -6.32
N THR A 55 20.51 -6.41 -5.92
CA THR A 55 21.71 -6.61 -6.72
C THR A 55 22.13 -8.05 -6.56
N THR A 56 22.32 -8.76 -7.67
CA THR A 56 22.86 -10.12 -7.69
C THR A 56 24.08 -10.15 -8.60
N VAL A 57 25.20 -10.65 -8.09
CA VAL A 57 26.44 -10.86 -8.83
C VAL A 57 26.72 -12.36 -8.88
N ALA A 58 26.82 -12.92 -10.07
CA ALA A 58 27.13 -14.33 -10.28
C ALA A 58 28.38 -14.46 -11.14
N GLY A 59 29.27 -15.39 -10.80
CA GLY A 59 30.49 -15.63 -11.55
C GLY A 59 30.95 -17.07 -11.40
N TRP A 60 31.58 -17.59 -12.44
CA TRP A 60 32.18 -18.91 -12.48
C TRP A 60 33.69 -18.78 -12.63
N LYS A 61 34.44 -19.79 -12.18
CA LYS A 61 35.89 -19.80 -12.34
C LYS A 61 36.22 -19.71 -13.83
N GLY A 62 37.04 -18.72 -14.21
CA GLY A 62 37.45 -18.50 -15.60
C GLY A 62 36.50 -17.62 -16.42
N THR A 63 35.44 -17.07 -15.82
CA THR A 63 34.54 -16.11 -16.49
C THR A 63 34.55 -14.76 -15.78
N VAL A 64 34.18 -13.70 -16.51
CA VAL A 64 33.84 -12.42 -15.89
C VAL A 64 32.51 -12.57 -15.13
N PRO A 65 32.34 -11.96 -13.95
CA PRO A 65 31.05 -11.97 -13.25
C PRO A 65 29.97 -11.21 -14.03
N ASP A 66 28.75 -11.70 -13.96
CA ASP A 66 27.55 -11.02 -14.45
C ASP A 66 26.78 -10.41 -13.27
N THR A 67 26.12 -9.28 -13.51
CA THR A 67 25.40 -8.51 -12.48
C THR A 67 23.99 -8.17 -12.94
N SER A 68 23.01 -8.56 -12.14
CA SER A 68 21.61 -8.16 -12.28
C SER A 68 21.23 -7.18 -11.17
N THR A 69 20.60 -6.07 -11.52
CA THR A 69 20.03 -5.13 -10.55
C THR A 69 18.59 -4.82 -10.87
N GLY A 70 17.81 -4.45 -9.85
CA GLY A 70 16.45 -4.01 -10.06
C GLY A 70 15.89 -3.28 -8.84
N THR A 71 14.87 -2.47 -9.09
CA THR A 71 14.13 -1.74 -8.05
C THR A 71 12.65 -2.10 -8.16
N LEU A 72 12.06 -2.49 -7.03
CA LEU A 72 10.61 -2.66 -6.93
C LEU A 72 9.98 -1.32 -6.55
N ALA A 73 8.89 -0.96 -7.23
CA ALA A 73 8.17 0.28 -6.97
C ALA A 73 7.70 0.39 -5.51
N PRO A 74 7.55 1.60 -4.97
CA PRO A 74 7.13 1.76 -3.59
C PRO A 74 5.73 1.21 -3.30
N VAL A 75 5.57 0.59 -2.14
CA VAL A 75 4.27 0.12 -1.62
C VAL A 75 4.02 0.70 -0.23
N LEU A 76 2.77 1.09 0.04
CA LEU A 76 2.37 1.54 1.38
C LEU A 76 2.14 0.32 2.27
N ALA A 77 2.78 0.28 3.44
CA ALA A 77 2.53 -0.74 4.46
C ALA A 77 2.33 -0.10 5.83
N ASN A 78 1.46 -0.71 6.65
CA ASN A 78 1.24 -0.26 8.02
C ASN A 78 2.34 -0.77 8.98
N LYS A 79 2.21 -0.45 10.28
CA LYS A 79 3.24 -0.77 11.29
C LYS A 79 3.42 -2.26 11.60
N ILE A 80 2.66 -3.15 10.95
CA ILE A 80 2.87 -4.61 11.04
C ILE A 80 3.32 -5.23 9.70
N GLY A 81 3.63 -4.40 8.70
CA GLY A 81 4.03 -4.86 7.37
C GLY A 81 2.88 -5.34 6.48
N TRP A 82 1.63 -5.06 6.86
CA TRP A 82 0.50 -5.35 5.98
C TRP A 82 0.42 -4.26 4.90
N LEU A 83 0.50 -4.67 3.63
CA LEU A 83 0.38 -3.79 2.47
C LEU A 83 -1.02 -3.17 2.37
N TYR A 84 -1.09 -1.92 1.95
CA TYR A 84 -2.35 -1.23 1.68
C TYR A 84 -3.05 -1.92 0.49
N PRO A 85 -4.34 -2.31 0.62
CA PRO A 85 -5.02 -3.09 -0.41
C PRO A 85 -5.19 -2.33 -1.73
N GLU A 86 -4.96 -3.03 -2.84
CA GLU A 86 -5.33 -2.54 -4.17
C GLU A 86 -6.75 -3.03 -4.52
N ILE A 87 -7.70 -2.10 -4.66
CA ILE A 87 -9.11 -2.41 -4.92
C ILE A 87 -9.56 -1.69 -6.18
N ARG A 88 -9.99 -2.44 -7.19
CA ARG A 88 -10.54 -1.90 -8.44
C ARG A 88 -12.07 -1.91 -8.42
N ASN A 89 -12.67 -0.77 -8.74
CA ASN A 89 -14.11 -0.68 -8.98
C ASN A 89 -14.41 -1.01 -10.45
N ASN A 90 -15.14 -2.10 -10.68
CA ASN A 90 -15.42 -2.59 -12.03
C ASN A 90 -16.38 -1.72 -12.85
N HIS A 91 -17.16 -0.84 -12.21
CA HIS A 91 -18.06 0.06 -12.92
C HIS A 91 -17.33 1.34 -13.34
N SER A 92 -16.75 2.09 -12.39
CA SER A 92 -16.01 3.32 -12.72
C SER A 92 -14.64 3.07 -13.37
N LYS A 93 -14.19 1.81 -13.40
CA LYS A 93 -12.85 1.37 -13.83
C LYS A 93 -11.68 2.00 -13.07
N LYS A 94 -11.96 2.67 -11.95
CA LYS A 94 -10.95 3.30 -11.08
C LYS A 94 -10.45 2.33 -10.02
N THR A 95 -9.16 2.40 -9.74
CA THR A 95 -8.55 1.80 -8.55
C THR A 95 -8.68 2.78 -7.39
N MET A 96 -8.92 2.26 -6.18
CA MET A 96 -8.95 3.06 -4.97
C MET A 96 -7.60 3.78 -4.81
N PRO A 97 -7.60 5.12 -4.67
CA PRO A 97 -6.35 5.84 -4.47
C PRO A 97 -5.63 5.37 -3.21
N ILE A 98 -4.31 5.49 -3.21
CA ILE A 98 -3.50 5.32 -2.00
C ILE A 98 -3.36 6.68 -1.30
N PRO A 99 -3.31 6.72 0.05
CA PRO A 99 -3.05 7.96 0.77
C PRO A 99 -1.72 8.61 0.33
N ALA A 100 -1.68 9.94 0.18
CA ALA A 100 -0.50 10.65 -0.33
C ALA A 100 0.72 10.62 0.61
N LYS A 101 0.50 10.35 1.90
CA LYS A 101 1.52 10.29 2.95
C LYS A 101 1.28 9.07 3.84
N ALA A 102 2.24 8.76 4.71
CA ALA A 102 2.15 7.65 5.66
C ALA A 102 2.24 8.10 7.14
N ASN A 103 2.28 9.41 7.40
CA ASN A 103 2.53 10.00 8.72
C ASN A 103 1.52 11.10 9.09
N PHE A 104 0.25 10.90 8.74
CA PHE A 104 -0.87 11.73 9.19
C PHE A 104 -1.04 11.74 10.71
N PRO A 105 -1.21 12.92 11.33
CA PRO A 105 -1.56 13.05 12.74
C PRO A 105 -3.02 12.66 12.98
N VAL A 106 -3.36 12.36 14.24
CA VAL A 106 -4.75 12.18 14.66
C VAL A 106 -5.42 13.54 14.78
N VAL A 107 -6.60 13.69 14.18
CA VAL A 107 -7.45 14.87 14.30
C VAL A 107 -8.47 14.66 15.42
N PRO A 108 -8.67 15.61 16.35
CA PRO A 108 -9.71 15.55 17.39
C PRO A 108 -11.11 15.35 16.80
N ALA A 109 -12.01 14.64 17.50
CA ALA A 109 -13.30 14.22 16.96
C ALA A 109 -14.23 15.41 16.59
N ASP A 110 -14.19 16.47 17.40
CA ASP A 110 -14.91 17.74 17.20
C ASP A 110 -14.43 18.53 15.97
N LYS A 111 -13.23 18.24 15.46
CA LYS A 111 -12.65 18.88 14.28
C LYS A 111 -12.80 18.06 13.00
N ARG A 112 -13.45 16.89 13.08
CA ARG A 112 -13.69 16.02 11.92
C ARG A 112 -14.99 16.45 11.25
N GLU A 113 -15.02 16.34 9.93
CA GLU A 113 -16.29 16.48 9.20
C GLU A 113 -17.26 15.37 9.63
N GLU A 114 -18.55 15.71 9.74
CA GLU A 114 -19.57 14.72 10.06
C GLU A 114 -19.80 13.78 8.86
N TRP A 115 -19.93 12.49 9.10
CA TRP A 115 -20.32 11.52 8.07
C TRP A 115 -21.66 10.88 8.44
N ASN A 116 -22.71 11.22 7.70
CA ASN A 116 -24.08 10.80 7.97
C ASN A 116 -24.82 10.36 6.69
N ARG A 117 -26.11 10.04 6.82
CA ARG A 117 -26.95 9.58 5.70
C ARG A 117 -27.05 10.60 4.57
N LYS A 118 -27.04 11.90 4.89
CA LYS A 118 -27.10 12.98 3.89
C LYS A 118 -25.81 13.02 3.07
N GLU A 119 -24.65 13.01 3.73
CA GLU A 119 -23.35 13.00 3.04
C GLU A 119 -23.16 11.75 2.18
N ARG A 120 -23.61 10.60 2.68
CA ARG A 120 -23.65 9.35 1.90
C ARG A 120 -24.53 9.49 0.66
N GLY A 121 -25.72 10.09 0.78
CA GLY A 121 -26.62 10.34 -0.35
C GLY A 121 -26.02 11.30 -1.38
N ASN A 122 -25.37 12.38 -0.92
CA ASN A 122 -24.67 13.34 -1.78
C ASN A 122 -23.58 12.67 -2.61
N TYR A 123 -22.78 11.79 -1.97
CA TYR A 123 -21.77 11.01 -2.66
C TYR A 123 -22.37 10.10 -3.74
N ILE A 124 -23.42 9.34 -3.41
CA ILE A 124 -24.07 8.41 -4.35
C ILE A 124 -24.61 9.16 -5.56
N LYS A 125 -25.30 10.29 -5.35
CA LYS A 125 -25.78 11.14 -6.43
C LYS A 125 -24.63 11.57 -7.33
N LYS A 126 -23.56 12.15 -6.74
CA LYS A 126 -22.39 12.60 -7.50
C LYS A 126 -21.67 11.47 -8.25
N TYR A 127 -21.66 10.26 -7.67
CA TYR A 127 -21.10 9.08 -8.33
C TYR A 127 -21.90 8.72 -9.58
N ILE A 128 -23.22 8.66 -9.47
CA ILE A 128 -24.14 8.36 -10.58
C ILE A 128 -24.03 9.44 -11.67
N ASP A 129 -24.02 10.72 -11.28
CA ASP A 129 -23.88 11.83 -12.22
C ASP A 129 -22.55 11.76 -13.00
N LYS A 130 -21.47 11.30 -12.36
CA LYS A 130 -20.13 11.25 -12.95
C LYS A 130 -19.85 9.99 -13.77
N TYR A 131 -20.37 8.83 -13.34
CA TYR A 131 -20.00 7.53 -13.90
C TYR A 131 -21.17 6.74 -14.47
N GLY A 132 -22.40 7.25 -14.38
CA GLY A 132 -23.62 6.51 -14.69
C GLY A 132 -24.14 5.70 -13.50
N ASP A 133 -25.41 5.27 -13.59
CA ASP A 133 -26.03 4.45 -12.55
C ASP A 133 -25.59 2.99 -12.67
N PRO A 134 -24.84 2.46 -11.69
CA PRO A 134 -24.36 1.08 -11.73
C PRO A 134 -25.45 0.03 -11.49
N LYS A 135 -26.68 0.44 -11.12
CA LYS A 135 -27.78 -0.47 -10.73
C LYS A 135 -27.45 -1.38 -9.55
N TRP A 136 -26.53 -0.99 -8.68
CA TRP A 136 -26.18 -1.73 -7.48
C TRP A 136 -27.22 -1.55 -6.38
N ASN A 137 -27.35 -2.56 -5.52
CA ASN A 137 -27.96 -2.36 -4.21
C ASN A 137 -26.98 -1.59 -3.31
N TRP A 138 -27.11 -0.26 -3.27
CA TRP A 138 -26.28 0.59 -2.44
C TRP A 138 -26.33 0.23 -0.95
N SER A 139 -27.35 -0.45 -0.42
CA SER A 139 -27.38 -0.80 1.01
C SER A 139 -26.32 -1.86 1.40
N ALA A 140 -25.85 -2.65 0.43
CA ALA A 140 -24.80 -3.66 0.60
C ALA A 140 -23.38 -3.09 0.46
N LEU A 141 -23.26 -1.81 0.05
CA LEU A 141 -21.99 -1.12 -0.11
C LEU A 141 -21.80 -0.08 1.00
N ASP A 142 -20.56 0.06 1.41
CA ASP A 142 -20.11 1.18 2.20
C ASP A 142 -19.34 2.17 1.32
N VAL A 143 -19.32 3.44 1.73
CA VAL A 143 -18.46 4.46 1.12
C VAL A 143 -17.29 4.65 2.07
N HIS A 144 -16.11 4.22 1.62
CA HIS A 144 -14.89 4.26 2.40
C HIS A 144 -14.16 5.59 2.18
N HIS A 145 -13.68 6.20 3.27
CA HIS A 145 -12.72 7.29 3.19
C HIS A 145 -11.30 6.75 2.97
N VAL A 146 -10.71 7.02 1.81
CA VAL A 146 -9.33 6.61 1.45
C VAL A 146 -8.34 7.04 2.54
N LEU A 147 -8.39 8.30 2.95
CA LEU A 147 -7.84 8.80 4.20
C LEU A 147 -9.00 8.94 5.20
N PRO A 148 -9.03 8.19 6.30
CA PRO A 148 -10.08 8.31 7.31
C PRO A 148 -10.16 9.70 7.94
N LEU A 149 -11.35 10.10 8.36
CA LEU A 149 -11.59 11.36 9.08
C LEU A 149 -10.70 11.50 10.33
N LYS A 150 -10.44 10.39 11.03
CA LYS A 150 -9.51 10.32 12.18
C LYS A 150 -8.11 10.87 11.86
N TYR A 151 -7.68 10.78 10.61
CA TYR A 151 -6.35 11.17 10.15
C TYR A 151 -6.40 12.40 9.21
N GLY A 152 -7.48 13.20 9.28
CA GLY A 152 -7.62 14.43 8.50
C GLY A 152 -8.22 14.24 7.11
N GLY A 153 -8.82 13.09 6.83
CA GLY A 153 -9.69 12.89 5.69
C GLY A 153 -10.86 13.87 5.66
N LYS A 154 -11.46 14.04 4.48
CA LYS A 154 -12.64 14.88 4.24
C LYS A 154 -13.69 14.12 3.44
N ASN A 155 -14.91 14.63 3.39
CA ASN A 155 -16.04 14.08 2.62
C ASN A 155 -16.02 14.49 1.14
N ASN A 156 -14.88 14.99 0.64
CA ASN A 156 -14.74 15.30 -0.77
C ASN A 156 -14.75 14.00 -1.61
N PHE A 157 -15.21 14.11 -2.85
CA PHE A 157 -15.47 12.95 -3.70
C PHE A 157 -14.22 12.09 -3.96
N ASP A 158 -13.04 12.70 -4.08
CA ASP A 158 -11.80 12.00 -4.40
C ASP A 158 -11.20 11.26 -3.19
N ASN A 159 -11.62 11.59 -1.98
CA ASN A 159 -11.31 10.84 -0.77
C ASN A 159 -12.33 9.72 -0.47
N LEU A 160 -13.37 9.54 -1.28
CA LEU A 160 -14.45 8.59 -1.05
C LEU A 160 -14.50 7.52 -2.14
N PHE A 161 -14.61 6.26 -1.74
CA PHE A 161 -14.62 5.12 -2.66
C PHE A 161 -15.71 4.10 -2.27
N PRO A 162 -16.59 3.68 -3.20
CA PRO A 162 -17.66 2.75 -2.88
C PRO A 162 -17.17 1.31 -3.05
N LEU A 163 -17.40 0.48 -2.03
CA LEU A 163 -16.95 -0.90 -2.04
C LEU A 163 -17.84 -1.81 -1.17
N PRO A 164 -17.84 -3.13 -1.40
CA PRO A 164 -18.61 -4.09 -0.61
C PRO A 164 -18.30 -4.00 0.88
N ARG A 165 -19.32 -4.05 1.74
CA ARG A 165 -19.17 -3.92 3.19
C ARG A 165 -18.12 -4.86 3.79
N ASP A 166 -18.04 -6.09 3.31
CA ASP A 166 -17.06 -7.06 3.80
C ASP A 166 -15.61 -6.59 3.58
N ILE A 167 -15.28 -6.11 2.38
CA ILE A 167 -13.96 -5.54 2.08
C ILE A 167 -13.68 -4.32 2.96
N HIS A 168 -14.69 -3.48 3.19
CA HIS A 168 -14.54 -2.30 4.04
C HIS A 168 -14.16 -2.69 5.47
N GLN A 169 -14.92 -3.59 6.07
CA GLN A 169 -14.83 -3.91 7.50
C GLN A 169 -13.68 -4.87 7.80
N ASN A 170 -13.47 -5.88 6.95
CA ASN A 170 -12.50 -6.95 7.23
C ASN A 170 -11.13 -6.73 6.61
N VAL A 171 -11.00 -5.82 5.65
CA VAL A 171 -9.71 -5.51 5.01
C VAL A 171 -9.27 -4.09 5.35
N LEU A 172 -10.04 -3.08 4.97
CA LEU A 172 -9.59 -1.68 5.07
C LEU A 172 -9.59 -1.16 6.51
N ASN A 173 -10.64 -1.39 7.28
CA ASN A 173 -10.67 -0.99 8.69
C ASN A 173 -9.54 -1.68 9.48
N ARG A 174 -9.35 -3.00 9.25
CA ARG A 174 -8.26 -3.74 9.91
C ARG A 174 -6.87 -3.24 9.53
N TRP A 175 -6.69 -2.79 8.29
CA TRP A 175 -5.43 -2.16 7.87
C TRP A 175 -5.18 -0.86 8.64
N TRP A 176 -6.19 0.02 8.71
CA TRP A 176 -6.12 1.30 9.42
C TRP A 176 -6.02 1.17 10.94
N ASP A 177 -6.56 0.11 11.54
CA ASP A 177 -6.37 -0.19 12.96
C ASP A 177 -4.90 -0.44 13.33
N LYS A 178 -4.09 -0.84 12.34
CA LYS A 178 -2.65 -1.07 12.48
C LYS A 178 -1.82 0.09 11.91
N TYR A 179 -2.44 1.20 11.49
CA TYR A 179 -1.73 2.42 11.13
C TYR A 179 -0.96 3.01 12.32
#